data_AF-A0A7G5LPG1-F1
#
_entry.id   AF-A0A7G5LPG1-F1
#
_cell.length_a   1.000
_cell.length_b   1.000
_cell.length_c   1.000
_cell.angle_alpha   90.00
_cell.angle_beta   90.00
_cell.angle_gamma   90.00
#
_symmetry.space_group_name_H-M   'P 1'
#
loop_
_entity.id
_entity.type
_entity.pdbx_description
1 polymer ?
#
loop_
_entity_poly.entity_id
_entity_poly.type
_entity_poly.pdbx_seq_one_letter_code
_entity_poly.pdbx_strand_id
1 'polypeptide(L)'
;MLPNPVDVAIRVARVKVSHLEGREDDMKRDMEVVRKVLKAIQDRADAKPVYLEIDGIEDDVVALHVALLHEAGYIRGIAFTTLSDQFARIAVQDLTWQGHEFAGALLTDDGTWQKVKTAFGPEKLATAPLKMIENVTTQALTAWAIKQIGL
;
A
#
# COMPACT_ATOMS: atom_id res chain seq x y z
N MET A 1 27.89 -36.01 -13.59
CA MET A 1 27.02 -35.83 -14.76
C MET A 1 26.31 -34.50 -14.56
N LEU A 2 26.54 -33.50 -15.41
CA LEU A 2 25.91 -32.18 -15.27
C LEU A 2 24.41 -32.29 -15.59
N PRO A 3 23.53 -31.59 -14.85
CA PRO A 3 22.10 -31.62 -15.12
C PRO A 3 21.81 -31.08 -16.51
N ASN A 4 20.89 -31.73 -17.21
CA ASN A 4 20.47 -31.35 -18.55
C ASN A 4 19.97 -29.90 -18.56
N PRO A 5 20.48 -29.02 -19.44
CA PRO A 5 20.05 -27.62 -19.53
C PRO A 5 18.53 -27.44 -19.67
N VAL A 6 17.86 -28.39 -20.34
CA VAL A 6 16.39 -28.36 -20.52
C VAL A 6 15.67 -28.61 -19.20
N ASP A 7 16.15 -29.55 -18.38
CA ASP A 7 15.55 -29.85 -17.08
C ASP A 7 15.74 -28.70 -16.08
N VAL A 8 16.88 -28.02 -16.15
CA VAL A 8 17.13 -26.80 -15.38
C VAL A 8 16.19 -25.69 -15.80
N ALA A 9 16.02 -25.45 -17.11
CA ALA A 9 15.12 -24.44 -17.64
C ALA A 9 13.64 -24.73 -17.28
N ILE A 10 13.20 -25.98 -17.38
CA ILE A 10 11.83 -26.40 -17.00
C ILE A 10 11.61 -26.23 -15.49
N ARG A 11 12.61 -26.57 -14.66
CA ARG A 11 12.51 -26.39 -13.21
C ARG A 11 12.46 -24.91 -12.83
N VAL A 12 13.27 -24.06 -13.44
CA VAL A 12 13.25 -22.60 -13.23
C VAL A 12 11.92 -22.01 -13.72
N ALA A 13 11.44 -22.42 -14.88
CA ALA A 13 10.16 -21.99 -15.41
C ALA A 13 9.00 -22.43 -14.51
N ARG A 14 9.00 -23.67 -14.00
CA ARG A 14 7.97 -24.18 -13.11
C ARG A 14 7.96 -23.47 -11.75
N VAL A 15 9.13 -23.16 -11.19
CA VAL A 15 9.25 -22.33 -9.96
C VAL A 15 8.71 -20.92 -10.20
N LYS A 16 9.04 -20.30 -11.33
CA LYS A 16 8.48 -19.00 -11.70
C LYS A 16 6.96 -19.07 -11.84
N VAL A 17 6.42 -20.05 -12.58
CA VAL A 17 4.97 -20.22 -12.77
C VAL A 17 4.24 -20.43 -11.44
N SER A 18 4.74 -21.27 -10.54
CA SER A 18 4.13 -21.47 -9.22
C SER A 18 4.13 -20.21 -8.33
N HIS A 19 5.10 -19.32 -8.53
CA HIS A 19 5.17 -18.04 -7.82
C HIS A 19 4.31 -16.96 -8.50
N LEU A 20 3.87 -17.18 -9.75
CA LEU A 20 2.99 -16.28 -10.49
C LEU A 20 1.50 -16.58 -10.24
N GLU A 21 1.13 -17.84 -10.00
CA GLU A 21 -0.27 -18.25 -9.76
C GLU A 21 -0.86 -17.67 -8.45
N GLY A 22 -0.03 -17.24 -7.49
CA GLY A 22 -0.46 -16.53 -6.29
C GLY A 22 -0.52 -15.00 -6.41
N ARG A 23 0.04 -14.41 -7.49
CA ARG A 23 0.19 -12.95 -7.60
C ARG A 23 -1.09 -12.20 -7.96
N GLU A 24 -2.10 -12.87 -8.51
CA GLU A 24 -3.33 -12.20 -8.95
C GLU A 24 -4.13 -11.59 -7.79
N ASP A 25 -4.11 -12.20 -6.61
CA ASP A 25 -4.72 -11.64 -5.41
C ASP A 25 -3.82 -10.59 -4.74
N ASP A 26 -2.51 -10.79 -4.78
CA ASP A 26 -1.47 -9.87 -4.27
C ASP A 26 -1.33 -8.58 -5.09
N MET A 27 -1.85 -8.57 -6.33
CA MET A 27 -1.89 -7.39 -7.20
C MET A 27 -3.18 -6.58 -7.10
N LYS A 28 -4.09 -6.95 -6.18
CA LYS A 28 -5.29 -6.17 -5.89
C LYS A 28 -4.97 -5.16 -4.79
N ARG A 29 -5.66 -4.02 -4.84
CA ARG A 29 -5.52 -2.99 -3.81
C ARG A 29 -6.05 -3.51 -2.46
N ASP A 30 -5.16 -3.60 -1.49
CA ASP A 30 -5.41 -3.93 -0.09
C ASP A 30 -5.21 -2.68 0.80
N MET A 31 -6.27 -2.30 1.50
CA MET A 31 -6.24 -1.14 2.39
C MET A 31 -5.43 -1.37 3.67
N GLU A 32 -5.19 -2.60 4.09
CA GLU A 32 -4.30 -2.90 5.22
C GLU A 32 -2.84 -2.65 4.83
N VAL A 33 -2.46 -2.99 3.58
CA VAL A 33 -1.14 -2.65 3.03
C VAL A 33 -1.00 -1.14 2.87
N VAL A 34 -2.03 -0.43 2.37
CA VAL A 34 -2.03 1.05 2.31
C VAL A 34 -1.74 1.66 3.68
N ARG A 35 -2.40 1.18 4.74
CA ARG A 35 -2.15 1.66 6.11
C ARG A 35 -0.71 1.46 6.54
N LYS A 36 -0.16 0.27 6.33
CA LYS A 36 1.22 -0.05 6.67
C LYS A 36 2.21 0.79 5.88
N VAL A 37 1.95 1.05 4.60
CA VAL A 37 2.77 1.97 3.77
C VAL A 37 2.75 3.39 4.34
N LEU A 38 1.57 3.96 4.61
CA LEU A 38 1.45 5.30 5.18
C LEU A 38 2.18 5.41 6.53
N LYS A 39 2.01 4.40 7.40
CA LYS A 39 2.67 4.34 8.71
C LYS A 39 4.19 4.21 8.58
N ALA A 40 4.66 3.31 7.73
CA ALA A 40 6.09 3.11 7.50
C ALA A 40 6.76 4.36 6.93
N ILE A 41 6.07 5.16 6.11
CA ILE A 41 6.59 6.46 5.65
C ILE A 41 6.67 7.46 6.80
N GLN A 42 5.62 7.57 7.63
CA GLN A 42 5.62 8.47 8.80
C GLN A 42 6.69 8.15 9.85
N ASP A 43 7.05 6.87 10.00
CA ASP A 43 8.03 6.42 11.00
C ASP A 43 9.49 6.65 10.57
N ARG A 44 9.72 7.11 9.34
CA ARG A 44 11.07 7.39 8.86
C ARG A 44 11.62 8.68 9.47
N ALA A 45 12.90 8.64 9.82
CA ALA A 45 13.62 9.78 10.38
C ALA A 45 14.00 10.83 9.33
N ASP A 46 14.05 10.46 8.04
CA ASP A 46 14.40 11.36 6.95
C ASP A 46 13.62 11.08 5.65
N ALA A 47 13.62 12.08 4.78
CA ALA A 47 12.91 12.07 3.49
C ALA A 47 13.80 11.62 2.31
N LYS A 48 14.89 10.88 2.56
CA LYS A 48 15.74 10.39 1.45
C LYS A 48 14.92 9.44 0.56
N PRO A 49 14.98 9.53 -0.78
CA PRO A 49 14.25 8.60 -1.62
C PRO A 49 14.70 7.15 -1.37
N VAL A 50 13.78 6.26 -0.99
CA VAL A 50 14.04 4.83 -0.79
C VAL A 50 12.91 3.97 -1.34
N TYR A 51 13.21 2.77 -1.81
CA TYR A 51 12.17 1.75 -1.99
C TYR A 51 11.73 1.26 -0.62
N LEU A 52 10.42 1.30 -0.38
CA LEU A 52 9.88 0.94 0.91
C LEU A 52 9.78 -0.59 1.01
N GLU A 53 10.30 -1.13 2.10
CA GLU A 53 10.19 -2.54 2.48
C GLU A 53 9.40 -2.61 3.78
N ILE A 54 8.50 -3.58 3.91
CA ILE A 54 7.66 -3.76 5.10
C ILE A 54 7.70 -5.23 5.50
N ASP A 55 8.18 -5.50 6.71
CA ASP A 55 8.32 -6.86 7.24
C ASP A 55 7.02 -7.67 7.10
N GLY A 56 7.16 -8.86 6.51
CA GLY A 56 6.05 -9.80 6.31
C GLY A 56 5.13 -9.48 5.13
N ILE A 57 5.50 -8.55 4.26
CA ILE A 57 4.81 -8.28 2.99
C ILE A 57 5.82 -8.39 1.85
N GLU A 58 5.45 -9.08 0.78
CA GLU A 58 6.26 -9.19 -0.45
C GLU A 58 6.53 -7.79 -1.04
N ASP A 59 7.79 -7.55 -1.47
CA ASP A 59 8.22 -6.24 -1.97
C ASP A 59 7.39 -5.76 -3.16
N ASP A 60 6.96 -6.67 -4.03
CA ASP A 60 6.11 -6.34 -5.18
C ASP A 60 4.72 -5.85 -4.75
N VAL A 61 4.18 -6.39 -3.66
CA VAL A 61 2.91 -5.95 -3.08
C VAL A 61 3.09 -4.55 -2.50
N VAL A 62 4.14 -4.31 -1.73
CA VAL A 62 4.43 -2.96 -1.20
C VAL A 62 4.60 -1.96 -2.33
N ALA A 63 5.41 -2.30 -3.34
CA ALA A 63 5.73 -1.42 -4.45
C ALA A 63 4.49 -1.06 -5.29
N LEU A 64 3.56 -2.00 -5.50
CA LEU A 64 2.28 -1.73 -6.15
C LEU A 64 1.46 -0.68 -5.38
N HIS A 65 1.33 -0.84 -4.05
CA HIS A 65 0.54 0.06 -3.22
C HIS A 65 1.17 1.46 -3.16
N VAL A 66 2.49 1.52 -3.11
CA VAL A 66 3.23 2.79 -3.22
C VAL A 66 2.96 3.44 -4.57
N ALA A 67 3.00 2.69 -5.68
CA ALA A 67 2.72 3.23 -7.02
C ALA A 67 1.31 3.81 -7.13
N LEU A 68 0.30 3.10 -6.62
CA LEU A 68 -1.09 3.58 -6.58
C LEU A 68 -1.25 4.86 -5.76
N LEU A 69 -0.62 4.94 -4.58
CA LEU A 69 -0.68 6.11 -3.71
C LEU A 69 0.08 7.31 -4.30
N HIS A 70 1.19 7.05 -5.00
CA HIS A 70 1.94 8.07 -5.73
C HIS A 70 1.11 8.64 -6.89
N GLU A 71 0.51 7.77 -7.71
CA GLU A 71 -0.38 8.18 -8.82
C GLU A 71 -1.58 8.98 -8.30
N ALA A 72 -2.14 8.59 -7.16
CA ALA A 72 -3.25 9.29 -6.52
C ALA A 72 -2.84 10.57 -5.78
N GLY A 73 -1.54 10.92 -5.74
CA GLY A 73 -1.04 12.16 -5.15
C GLY A 73 -0.89 12.16 -3.63
N TYR A 74 -0.85 11.01 -2.96
CA TYR A 74 -0.64 10.89 -1.50
C TYR A 74 0.83 10.75 -1.14
N ILE A 75 1.67 10.28 -2.07
CA ILE A 75 3.10 10.08 -1.88
C ILE A 75 3.89 10.93 -2.87
N ARG A 76 4.98 11.52 -2.41
CA ARG A 76 6.02 12.12 -3.25
C ARG A 76 7.18 11.13 -3.38
N GLY A 77 7.66 10.95 -4.60
CA GLY A 77 8.79 10.07 -4.86
C GLY A 77 9.32 10.25 -6.26
N ILE A 78 10.34 9.44 -6.57
CA ILE A 78 10.95 9.40 -7.90
C ILE A 78 10.53 8.08 -8.54
N ALA A 79 9.85 8.16 -9.68
CA ALA A 79 9.42 6.99 -10.43
C ALA A 79 10.56 6.46 -11.32
N PHE A 80 10.76 5.15 -11.26
CA PHE A 80 11.67 4.40 -12.13
C PHE A 80 10.88 3.29 -12.81
N THR A 81 11.05 3.17 -14.12
CA THR A 81 10.38 2.12 -14.91
C THR A 81 11.39 1.51 -15.86
N THR A 82 11.41 0.18 -15.91
CA THR A 82 12.15 -0.62 -16.89
C THR A 82 11.19 -1.31 -17.85
N LEU A 83 11.70 -1.82 -18.97
CA LEU A 83 10.89 -2.50 -19.99
C LEU A 83 10.21 -3.78 -19.47
N SER A 84 10.71 -4.37 -18.39
CA SER A 84 10.15 -5.57 -17.76
C SER A 84 9.20 -5.28 -16.61
N ASP A 85 9.06 -4.03 -16.18
CA ASP A 85 8.25 -3.69 -15.01
C ASP A 85 6.76 -3.71 -15.34
N GLN A 86 5.98 -4.31 -14.45
CA GLN A 86 4.51 -4.34 -14.56
C GLN A 86 3.90 -3.00 -14.12
N PHE A 87 4.59 -2.24 -13.28
CA PHE A 87 4.21 -0.92 -12.79
C PHE A 87 5.47 -0.11 -12.41
N ALA A 88 5.36 1.21 -12.38
CA ALA A 88 6.48 2.08 -12.01
C ALA A 88 6.90 1.82 -10.55
N ARG A 89 8.19 1.58 -10.32
CA ARG A 89 8.74 1.51 -8.96
C ARG A 89 9.04 2.91 -8.47
N ILE A 90 8.57 3.24 -7.28
CA ILE A 90 8.70 4.60 -6.72
C ILE A 90 9.69 4.57 -5.56
N ALA A 91 10.78 5.32 -5.70
CA ALA A 91 11.63 5.66 -4.57
C ALA A 91 10.95 6.76 -3.75
N VAL A 92 10.32 6.37 -2.65
CA VAL A 92 9.50 7.22 -1.78
C VAL A 92 10.37 8.22 -1.04
N GLN A 93 10.07 9.51 -1.22
CA GLN A 93 10.66 10.57 -0.41
C GLN A 93 9.86 10.76 0.87
N ASP A 94 8.57 11.08 0.73
CA ASP A 94 7.69 11.42 1.86
C ASP A 94 6.21 11.40 1.42
N LEU A 95 5.29 11.62 2.35
CA LEU A 95 3.89 11.90 2.03
C LEU A 95 3.74 13.30 1.40
N THR A 96 2.67 13.50 0.64
CA THR A 96 2.16 14.85 0.34
C THR A 96 1.37 15.39 1.53
N TRP A 97 0.96 16.67 1.49
CA TRP A 97 0.03 17.20 2.51
C TRP A 97 -1.26 16.38 2.61
N GLN A 98 -1.86 16.04 1.46
CA GLN A 98 -3.02 15.15 1.41
C GLN A 98 -2.70 13.75 1.97
N GLY A 99 -1.50 13.25 1.72
CA GLY A 99 -0.97 12.04 2.35
C GLY A 99 -0.96 12.11 3.87
N HIS A 100 -0.44 13.21 4.44
CA HIS A 100 -0.42 13.43 5.89
C HIS A 100 -1.83 13.56 6.49
N GLU A 101 -2.75 14.26 5.84
CA GLU A 101 -4.14 14.40 6.31
C GLU A 101 -4.85 13.04 6.32
N PHE A 102 -4.71 12.27 5.23
CA PHE A 102 -5.29 10.94 5.16
C PHE A 102 -4.65 9.98 6.17
N ALA A 103 -3.32 9.96 6.29
CA ALA A 103 -2.62 9.15 7.27
C ALA A 103 -3.01 9.53 8.70
N GLY A 104 -3.14 10.83 9.01
CA GLY A 104 -3.65 11.31 10.28
C GLY A 104 -5.05 10.76 10.57
N ALA A 105 -6.01 10.95 9.67
CA ALA A 105 -7.37 10.45 9.84
C ALA A 105 -7.45 8.92 9.96
N LEU A 106 -6.64 8.21 9.19
CA LEU A 106 -6.67 6.76 9.10
C LEU A 106 -5.93 6.09 10.27
N LEU A 107 -4.83 6.66 10.76
CA LEU A 107 -3.92 6.04 11.74
C LEU A 107 -4.09 6.56 13.18
N THR A 108 -4.88 7.62 13.41
CA THR A 108 -5.03 8.24 14.76
C THR A 108 -5.55 7.27 15.82
N ASP A 109 -6.50 6.41 15.47
CA ASP A 109 -7.19 5.52 16.40
C ASP A 109 -7.53 4.19 15.74
N ASP A 110 -7.07 3.08 16.34
CA ASP A 110 -7.39 1.73 15.88
C ASP A 110 -8.90 1.47 15.88
N GLY A 111 -9.66 2.08 16.80
CA GLY A 111 -11.11 1.98 16.87
C GLY A 111 -11.81 2.55 15.63
N THR A 112 -11.29 3.63 15.04
CA THR A 112 -11.80 4.24 13.82
C THR A 112 -11.57 3.32 12.63
N TRP A 113 -10.40 2.70 12.54
CA TRP A 113 -10.15 1.70 11.50
C TRP A 113 -11.06 0.48 11.62
N GLN A 114 -11.26 -0.04 12.83
CA GLN A 114 -12.16 -1.17 13.05
C GLN A 114 -13.59 -0.84 12.63
N LYS A 115 -14.09 0.36 12.96
CA LYS A 115 -15.40 0.82 12.51
C LYS A 115 -15.50 0.89 10.99
N VAL A 116 -14.47 1.41 10.31
CA VAL A 116 -14.41 1.46 8.85
C VAL A 116 -14.45 0.05 8.26
N LYS A 117 -13.66 -0.88 8.80
CA LYS A 117 -13.67 -2.30 8.40
C LYS A 117 -15.03 -2.94 8.58
N THR A 118 -15.69 -2.72 9.72
CA THR A 118 -17.03 -3.27 9.98
C THR A 118 -18.08 -2.66 9.05
N ALA A 119 -18.02 -1.36 8.80
CA ALA A 119 -19.02 -0.66 7.99
C ALA A 119 -18.95 -1.02 6.49
N PHE A 120 -17.74 -1.14 5.94
CA PHE A 120 -17.55 -1.47 4.52
C PHE A 120 -17.53 -2.98 4.28
N GLY A 121 -16.97 -3.76 5.20
CA GLY A 121 -16.64 -5.16 4.96
C GLY A 121 -15.50 -5.32 3.94
N PRO A 122 -14.95 -6.55 3.80
CA PRO A 122 -13.75 -6.79 3.00
C PRO A 122 -13.94 -6.50 1.50
N GLU A 123 -15.07 -6.90 0.92
CA GLU A 123 -15.35 -6.72 -0.51
C GLU A 123 -15.44 -5.24 -0.91
N LYS A 124 -16.15 -4.42 -0.11
CA LYS A 124 -16.26 -2.99 -0.41
C LYS A 124 -14.99 -2.25 -0.08
N LEU A 125 -14.22 -2.66 0.94
CA LEU A 125 -12.90 -2.05 1.17
C LEU A 125 -11.92 -2.29 0.02
N ALA A 126 -11.95 -3.46 -0.62
CA ALA A 126 -11.10 -3.72 -1.77
C ALA A 126 -11.47 -2.84 -2.98
N THR A 127 -12.76 -2.54 -3.18
CA THR A 127 -13.27 -1.90 -4.41
C THR A 127 -13.67 -0.43 -4.26
N ALA A 128 -13.84 0.09 -3.04
CA ALA A 128 -14.31 1.45 -2.82
C ALA A 128 -13.29 2.49 -3.31
N PRO A 129 -13.73 3.61 -3.90
CA PRO A 129 -12.82 4.69 -4.27
C PRO A 129 -11.99 5.16 -3.06
N LEU A 130 -10.68 5.35 -3.22
CA LEU A 130 -9.79 5.77 -2.12
C LEU A 130 -10.29 7.06 -1.44
N LYS A 131 -10.74 8.03 -2.24
CA LYS A 131 -11.32 9.30 -1.75
C LYS A 131 -12.54 9.10 -0.87
N MET A 132 -13.34 8.06 -1.12
CA MET A 132 -14.49 7.75 -0.27
C MET A 132 -14.03 7.29 1.12
N ILE A 133 -13.00 6.44 1.18
CA ILE A 133 -12.42 5.97 2.44
C ILE A 133 -11.80 7.14 3.20
N GLU A 134 -11.03 8.00 2.51
CA GLU A 134 -10.50 9.24 3.08
C GLU A 134 -11.61 10.09 3.71
N ASN A 135 -12.67 10.39 2.96
CA ASN A 135 -13.80 11.20 3.44
C ASN A 135 -14.47 10.61 4.69
N VAL A 136 -14.66 9.30 4.74
CA VAL A 136 -15.26 8.64 5.91
C VAL A 136 -14.33 8.76 7.12
N THR A 137 -13.03 8.53 6.94
CA THR A 137 -12.06 8.62 8.04
C THR A 137 -11.91 10.04 8.57
N THR A 138 -11.90 11.06 7.71
CA THR A 138 -11.80 12.47 8.12
C THR A 138 -13.07 12.96 8.81
N GLN A 139 -14.25 12.50 8.38
CA GLN A 139 -15.50 12.77 9.08
C GLN A 139 -15.53 12.11 10.47
N ALA A 140 -15.06 10.88 10.58
CA ALA A 140 -14.94 10.20 11.88
C ALA A 140 -13.99 10.94 12.82
N LEU A 141 -12.83 11.38 12.32
CA LEU A 141 -11.88 12.18 13.09
C LEU A 141 -12.49 13.52 13.53
N THR A 142 -13.18 14.22 12.64
CA THR A 142 -13.87 15.47 12.96
C THR A 142 -14.93 15.27 14.05
N ALA A 143 -15.77 14.24 13.94
CA ALA A 143 -16.78 13.93 14.94
C ALA A 143 -16.17 13.59 16.31
N TRP A 144 -15.04 12.88 16.32
CA TRP A 144 -14.28 12.63 17.54
C TRP A 144 -13.71 13.94 18.13
N ALA A 145 -13.12 14.79 17.30
CA ALA A 145 -12.50 16.04 17.74
C ALA A 145 -13.53 16.99 18.36
N ILE A 146 -14.69 17.16 17.72
CA ILE A 146 -15.85 17.93 18.23
C ILE A 146 -16.23 17.45 19.63
N LYS A 147 -16.35 16.13 19.81
CA LYS A 147 -16.66 15.53 21.12
C LYS A 147 -15.60 15.81 22.19
N GLN A 148 -14.31 15.88 21.84
CA GLN A 148 -13.23 16.17 22.81
C GLN A 148 -13.23 17.62 23.28
N ILE A 149 -13.61 18.57 22.42
CA ILE A 149 -13.64 20.00 22.75
C ILE A 149 -14.98 20.47 23.33
N GLY A 150 -15.94 19.56 23.53
CA GLY A 150 -17.23 19.85 24.16
C GLY A 150 -18.22 20.59 23.26
N LEU A 151 -18.09 20.44 21.94
CA LEU A 151 -19.04 20.95 20.93
C LEU A 151 -20.01 19.85 20.45
#